data_AF-A0A3R6SBX3-F1
#
_entry.id   AF-A0A3R6SBX3-F1
#
_cell.length_a   1.000
_cell.length_b   1.000
_cell.length_c   1.000
_cell.angle_alpha   90.00
_cell.angle_beta   90.00
_cell.angle_gamma   90.00
#
_symmetry.space_group_name_H-M   'P 1'
#
loop_
_entity.id
_entity.type
_entity.pdbx_description
1 polymer ?
#
loop_
_entity_poly.entity_id
_entity_poly.type
_entity_poly.pdbx_seq_one_letter_code
_entity_poly.pdbx_strand_id
1 'polypeptide(L)' 'MVLSDAKAQVSYDYDTGRITTFLISTQHQEDTSVMDIRQLVEAVMETAGKIKNDNMSDQDFYNFKF' A
#
# COMPACT_ATOMS: atom_id res chain seq x y z
N MET A 1 -7.54 14.00 -9.09
CA MET A 1 -7.41 12.59 -9.54
C MET A 1 -5.93 12.23 -9.72
N VAL A 2 -5.52 11.00 -9.39
CA VAL A 2 -4.13 10.51 -9.54
C VAL A 2 -3.79 10.12 -10.98
N LEU A 3 -2.53 10.29 -11.36
CA LEU A 3 -1.96 9.97 -12.67
C LEU A 3 -1.18 8.65 -12.62
N SER A 4 -0.72 8.17 -13.78
CA SER A 4 -0.15 6.82 -13.91
C SER A 4 1.20 6.62 -13.22
N ASP A 5 1.97 7.68 -12.96
CA ASP A 5 3.26 7.55 -12.27
C ASP A 5 3.03 7.43 -10.76
N ALA A 6 3.46 6.30 -10.20
CA ALA A 6 3.38 6.00 -8.79
C ALA A 6 4.54 5.11 -8.36
N LYS A 7 4.98 5.29 -7.12
CA LYS A 7 6.03 4.52 -6.46
C LYS A 7 5.57 4.20 -5.04
N ALA A 8 5.93 3.02 -4.56
CA ALA A 8 5.65 2.61 -3.19
C ALA A 8 6.87 1.95 -2.57
N GLN A 9 7.00 2.09 -1.26
CA GLN A 9 7.98 1.41 -0.43
C GLN A 9 7.27 0.88 0.82
N VAL A 10 7.62 -0.34 1.22
CA VAL A 10 7.09 -0.99 2.42
C VAL A 10 8.26 -1.40 3.30
N SER A 11 8.21 -1.06 4.58
CA SER A 11 9.13 -1.56 5.59
C SER A 11 8.46 -2.70 6.36
N TYR A 12 9.16 -3.83 6.43
CA TYR A 12 8.67 -5.05 7.05
C TYR A 12 9.64 -5.46 8.17
N ASP A 13 9.10 -5.64 9.36
CA ASP A 13 9.81 -6.25 10.47
C ASP A 13 9.64 -7.76 10.40
N TYR A 14 10.73 -8.46 10.08
CA TYR A 14 10.78 -9.90 9.95
C TYR A 14 10.78 -10.64 11.29
N ASP A 15 11.20 -9.98 12.38
CA ASP A 15 11.23 -10.60 13.70
C ASP A 15 9.81 -10.72 14.26
N THR A 16 8.99 -9.69 14.09
CA THR A 16 7.59 -9.70 14.55
C THR A 16 6.60 -10.14 13.48
N GLY A 17 7.06 -10.31 12.24
CA GLY A 17 6.20 -10.58 11.09
C GLY A 17 5.17 -9.48 10.89
N ARG A 18 5.54 -8.19 10.97
CA ARG A 18 4.62 -7.04 10.84
C ARG A 18 5.12 -6.03 9.81
N ILE A 19 4.18 -5.41 9.08
CA ILE A 19 4.51 -4.25 8.27
C ILE A 19 4.58 -3.06 9.23
N THR A 20 5.68 -2.31 9.19
CA THR A 20 5.90 -1.19 10.11
C THR A 20 5.68 0.15 9.43
N THR A 21 5.85 0.24 8.12
CA THR A 21 5.69 1.50 7.38
C THR A 21 5.29 1.25 5.94
N PHE A 22 4.40 2.10 5.43
CA PHE A 22 4.13 2.28 4.01
C PHE A 22 4.50 3.71 3.63
N LEU A 23 5.20 3.86 2.51
CA LEU A 23 5.47 5.14 1.86
C LEU A 23 4.97 5.05 0.42
N ILE A 24 4.07 5.96 0.04
CA ILE A 24 3.47 6.01 -1.30
C ILE A 24 3.70 7.41 -1.87
N SER A 25 4.24 7.45 -3.07
CA SER A 25 4.39 8.66 -3.88
C SER A 25 3.59 8.48 -5.16
N THR A 26 2.65 9.37 -5.44
CA THR A 26 1.82 9.32 -6.64
C THR A 26 1.73 10.70 -7.27
N GLN A 27 1.81 10.76 -8.59
CA GLN A 27 1.56 11.98 -9.32
C GLN A 27 0.05 12.27 -9.30
N HIS A 28 -0.34 13.52 -9.06
CA HIS A 28 -1.75 13.92 -9.00
C HIS A 28 -1.99 15.17 -9.84
N GLN A 29 -3.24 15.40 -10.24
CA GLN A 29 -3.65 16.67 -10.84
C GLN A 29 -3.52 17.80 -9.81
N GLU A 30 -3.27 19.03 -10.29
CA GLU A 30 -3.05 20.20 -9.46
C GLU A 30 -4.23 20.50 -8.52
N ASP A 31 -5.45 20.24 -8.98
CA ASP A 31 -6.69 20.45 -8.23
C ASP A 31 -7.06 19.29 -7.29
N THR A 32 -6.23 18.25 -7.22
CA THR A 32 -6.50 17.08 -6.36
C THR A 32 -6.37 17.46 -4.89
N SER A 33 -7.41 17.19 -4.10
CA SER A 33 -7.32 17.44 -2.66
C SER A 33 -6.48 16.38 -1.96
N VAL A 34 -5.78 16.79 -0.90
CA VAL A 34 -5.03 15.87 -0.04
C VAL A 34 -5.94 14.82 0.62
N MET A 35 -7.21 15.16 0.85
CA MET A 35 -8.18 14.25 1.44
C MET A 35 -8.51 13.08 0.51
N ASP A 36 -8.63 13.33 -0.79
CA ASP A 36 -8.87 12.27 -1.79
C ASP A 36 -7.68 11.31 -1.88
N ILE A 37 -6.45 11.85 -1.82
CA ILE A 37 -5.23 11.04 -1.82
C ILE A 37 -5.13 10.19 -0.56
N ARG A 38 -5.48 10.76 0.60
CA ARG A 38 -5.43 10.05 1.88
C ARG A 38 -6.35 8.83 1.90
N GLN A 39 -7.58 8.97 1.43
CA GLN A 39 -8.53 7.85 1.37
C GLN A 39 -8.02 6.69 0.50
N LEU A 40 -7.41 7.02 -0.65
CA LEU A 40 -6.80 6.01 -1.52
C LEU A 40 -5.65 5.28 -0.82
N VAL A 41 -4.75 6.03 -0.16
CA VAL A 41 -3.61 5.46 0.56
C VAL A 41 -4.06 4.57 1.72
N GLU A 42 -5.05 5.01 2.50
CA GLU A 42 -5.62 4.22 3.61
C GLU A 42 -6.23 2.90 3.10
N ALA A 43 -6.99 2.93 1.99
CA ALA A 43 -7.56 1.73 1.39
C ALA A 43 -6.49 0.73 0.90
N VAL A 44 -5.40 1.23 0.30
CA VAL A 44 -4.26 0.39 -0.13
C VAL A 44 -3.58 -0.26 1.08
N MET A 45 -3.31 0.51 2.14
CA MET A 45 -2.69 -0.01 3.36
C MET A 45 -3.57 -1.05 4.05
N GLU A 46 -4.88 -0.81 4.14
CA GLU A 46 -5.83 -1.75 4.75
C GLU A 46 -5.91 -3.06 3.94
N THR A 47 -5.97 -2.97 2.61
CA THR A 47 -5.99 -4.15 1.74
C THR A 47 -4.72 -4.98 1.92
N ALA A 48 -3.55 -4.34 1.89
CA ALA A 48 -2.27 -5.03 2.09
C ALA A 48 -2.16 -5.65 3.50
N GLY A 49 -2.67 -4.96 4.53
CA GLY A 49 -2.69 -5.47 5.90
C GLY A 49 -3.60 -6.69 6.06
N LYS A 50 -4.81 -6.66 5.47
CA LYS A 50 -5.76 -7.79 5.50
C LYS A 50 -5.19 -9.02 4.83
N ILE A 51 -4.63 -8.87 3.62
CA ILE A 51 -4.02 -9.98 2.89
C ILE A 51 -3.02 -10.74 3.76
N LYS A 52 -2.15 -10.01 4.46
CA LYS A 52 -1.16 -10.61 5.35
C LYS A 52 -1.79 -11.24 6.62
N ASN A 53 -2.84 -10.64 7.17
CA ASN A 53 -3.49 -11.12 8.39
C ASN A 53 -4.45 -12.30 8.15
N ASP A 54 -5.00 -12.44 6.95
CA ASP A 54 -5.96 -13.50 6.57
C ASP A 54 -5.28 -14.87 6.36
N ASN A 55 -4.09 -15.09 6.93
CA ASN A 55 -3.26 -16.29 6.79
C ASN A 55 -2.84 -16.60 5.33
N MET A 56 -2.79 -15.60 4.44
CA MET A 56 -2.15 -15.78 3.14
C MET A 56 -0.69 -16.14 3.38
N SER A 57 -0.20 -17.20 2.73
CA SER A 57 1.21 -17.57 2.85
C SER A 57 2.07 -16.48 2.21
N ASP A 58 3.27 -16.24 2.75
CA ASP A 58 4.20 -15.25 2.19
C ASP A 58 4.44 -15.49 0.68
N GLN A 59 4.49 -16.77 0.28
CA GLN A 59 4.65 -17.16 -1.12
C GLN A 59 3.47 -16.72 -2.00
N ASP A 60 2.24 -16.82 -1.49
CA ASP A 60 1.03 -16.38 -2.19
C ASP A 60 0.96 -14.84 -2.26
N PHE A 61 1.42 -14.15 -1.21
CA PHE A 61 1.53 -12.69 -1.20
C PHE A 61 2.50 -12.18 -2.27
N TYR A 62 3.70 -12.76 -2.39
CA TYR A 62 4.66 -12.38 -3.44
C TYR A 62 4.19 -12.73 -4.86
N ASN A 63 3.30 -13.72 -5.00
CA ASN A 63 2.71 -14.11 -6.26
C ASN A 63 1.46 -13.29 -6.63
N PHE A 64 0.95 -12.47 -5.70
CA PHE A 64 -0.14 -11.53 -5.96
C PHE A 64 0.35 -10.42 -6.90
N LYS A 65 0.17 -10.63 -8.20
CA LYS A 65 0.44 -9.62 -9.23
C LYS A 65 -0.82 -8.80 -9.47
N PHE A 66 -0.68 -7.48 -9.39
CA PHE A 66 -1.67 -6.51 -9.89
C PHE A 66 -1.67 -6.47 -11.41
#